data_AF-A0A8B6HAS9-F1
#
_entry.id   AF-A0A8B6HAS9-F1
#
_cell.length_a   1.000
_cell.length_b   1.000
_cell.length_c   1.000
_cell.angle_alpha   90.00
_cell.angle_beta   90.00
_cell.angle_gamma   90.00
#
_symmetry.space_group_name_H-M   'P 1'
#
loop_
_entity.id
_entity.type
_entity.pdbx_description
1 polymer ?
#
loop_
_entity_poly.entity_id
_entity_poly.type
_entity_poly.pdbx_seq_one_letter_code
_entity_poly.pdbx_strand_id
1 'polypeptide(L)'
;MNERYQQLVTYLNTDALANTNSFMCGDLKVFGDVTYIDKDKVYHSLIRQSPFDDIVQTYLEVLLPCLGEVSARIFKQHLPGGELHGLDSNVNDKSKGRHKTSCFAESIFSQLDYFLKCKPSITTIAAEAYIMFANNNTMGWLKGKSDEEKSKIIKEASKDVKTVRKKFKSSQAEIMTNRM
;
A
#
# COMPACT_ATOMS: atom_id res chain seq x y z
N MET A 1 5.90 -5.03 -11.42
CA MET A 1 5.08 -3.86 -11.05
C MET A 1 5.70 -2.56 -11.59
N ASN A 2 6.99 -2.34 -11.38
CA ASN A 2 7.70 -1.13 -11.86
C ASN A 2 7.71 -0.96 -13.40
N GLU A 3 7.80 -2.06 -14.17
CA GLU A 3 7.73 -2.01 -15.65
C GLU A 3 6.39 -1.47 -16.18
N ARG A 4 5.28 -1.68 -15.46
CA ARG A 4 3.96 -1.18 -15.87
C ARG A 4 3.86 0.33 -15.74
N TYR A 5 4.49 0.92 -14.72
CA TYR A 5 4.54 2.39 -14.57
C TYR A 5 5.40 3.02 -15.67
N GLN A 6 6.50 2.37 -16.05
CA GLN A 6 7.32 2.81 -17.16
C GLN A 6 6.56 2.71 -18.49
N GLN A 7 5.87 1.59 -18.74
CA GLN A 7 5.00 1.42 -19.92
C GLN A 7 3.93 2.51 -20.01
N LEU A 8 3.27 2.85 -18.90
CA LEU A 8 2.26 3.92 -18.86
C LEU A 8 2.86 5.29 -19.20
N VAL A 9 4.03 5.63 -18.63
CA VAL A 9 4.69 6.92 -18.88
C VAL A 9 5.20 7.01 -20.33
N THR A 10 5.73 5.93 -20.88
CA THR A 10 6.14 5.87 -22.29
C THR A 10 4.95 5.96 -23.22
N TYR A 11 3.85 5.27 -22.91
CA TYR A 11 2.63 5.34 -23.70
C TYR A 11 2.07 6.76 -23.77
N LEU A 12 2.00 7.47 -22.63
CA LEU A 12 1.45 8.82 -22.57
C LEU A 12 2.33 9.87 -23.27
N ASN A 13 3.65 9.72 -23.21
CA ASN A 13 4.59 10.69 -23.78
C ASN A 13 4.93 10.42 -25.26
N THR A 14 4.77 9.18 -25.73
CA THR A 14 5.25 8.75 -27.05
C THR A 14 4.11 8.20 -27.90
N ASP A 15 3.49 7.10 -27.47
CA ASP A 15 2.58 6.32 -28.34
C ASP A 15 1.23 7.03 -28.54
N ALA A 16 0.65 7.55 -27.46
CA ALA A 16 -0.61 8.27 -27.47
C ALA A 16 -0.51 9.63 -28.18
N LEU A 17 0.67 10.25 -28.13
CA LEU A 17 0.94 11.53 -28.79
C LEU A 17 1.19 11.36 -30.29
N ALA A 18 1.91 10.30 -30.68
CA ALA A 18 2.20 10.02 -32.09
C ALA A 18 0.95 9.60 -32.87
N ASN A 19 -0.04 9.00 -32.20
CA ASN A 19 -1.25 8.49 -32.82
C ASN A 19 -2.52 8.89 -32.04
N THR A 20 -2.73 10.19 -31.83
CA THR A 20 -3.89 10.73 -31.09
C THR A 20 -5.23 10.24 -31.67
N ASN A 21 -5.33 10.08 -32.98
CA ASN A 21 -6.52 9.53 -33.63
C ASN A 21 -6.79 8.07 -33.25
N SER A 22 -5.77 7.22 -33.22
CA SER A 22 -5.89 5.83 -32.78
C SER A 22 -6.17 5.73 -31.27
N PHE A 23 -5.75 6.73 -30.49
CA PHE A 23 -6.13 6.86 -29.08
C PHE A 23 -7.62 7.19 -28.92
N MET A 24 -8.15 8.16 -29.69
CA MET A 24 -9.58 8.52 -29.64
C MET A 24 -10.50 7.39 -30.10
N CYS A 25 -10.08 6.60 -31.10
CA CYS A 25 -10.82 5.42 -31.55
C CYS A 25 -10.75 4.22 -30.58
N GLY A 26 -9.89 4.28 -29.56
CA GLY A 26 -9.71 3.20 -28.59
C GLY A 26 -8.89 2.00 -29.11
N ASP A 27 -8.21 2.15 -30.24
CA ASP A 27 -7.36 1.11 -30.84
C ASP A 27 -6.01 0.99 -30.11
N LEU A 28 -5.54 2.10 -29.53
CA LEU A 28 -4.26 2.17 -28.85
C LEU A 28 -4.37 1.66 -27.41
N LYS A 29 -3.73 0.54 -27.09
CA LYS A 29 -3.79 -0.10 -25.76
C LYS A 29 -2.53 0.16 -24.93
N VAL A 30 -2.70 0.70 -23.72
CA VAL A 30 -1.60 1.06 -22.78
C VAL A 30 -0.70 -0.13 -22.43
N PHE A 31 -1.28 -1.33 -22.28
CA PHE A 31 -0.58 -2.54 -21.83
C PHE A 31 -0.66 -3.67 -22.87
N GLY A 32 -0.85 -3.34 -24.15
CA GLY A 32 -1.07 -4.31 -25.22
C GLY A 32 -2.29 -5.20 -24.95
N ASP A 33 -2.18 -6.49 -25.25
CA ASP A 33 -3.27 -7.46 -25.08
C ASP A 33 -3.65 -7.77 -23.62
N VAL A 34 -2.84 -7.33 -22.66
CA VAL A 34 -3.13 -7.46 -21.23
C VAL A 34 -3.99 -6.30 -20.71
N THR A 35 -4.28 -5.30 -21.56
CA THR A 35 -5.13 -4.17 -21.19
C THR A 35 -6.57 -4.63 -21.00
N TYR A 36 -7.04 -4.62 -19.75
CA TYR A 36 -8.45 -4.80 -19.47
C TYR A 36 -9.21 -3.52 -19.81
N ILE A 37 -10.18 -3.63 -20.71
CA ILE A 37 -11.07 -2.52 -21.09
C ILE A 37 -12.49 -2.99 -20.80
N ASP A 38 -13.13 -2.34 -19.82
CA ASP A 38 -14.55 -2.52 -19.59
C ASP A 38 -15.32 -1.71 -20.64
N LYS A 39 -16.03 -2.40 -21.55
CA LYS A 39 -16.75 -1.78 -22.66
C LYS A 39 -18.15 -1.40 -22.24
N ASP A 40 -18.23 -0.49 -21.27
CA ASP A 40 -19.50 0.02 -20.77
C ASP A 40 -20.11 1.07 -21.73
N LYS A 41 -21.28 1.59 -21.36
CA LYS A 41 -21.97 2.62 -22.15
C LYS A 41 -21.14 3.91 -22.28
N VAL A 42 -20.28 4.21 -21.30
CA VAL A 42 -19.43 5.40 -21.29
C VAL A 42 -18.29 5.23 -22.29
N TYR A 43 -17.63 4.08 -22.29
CA TYR A 43 -16.58 3.74 -23.26
C TYR A 43 -17.09 3.89 -24.69
N HIS A 44 -18.24 3.30 -25.01
CA HIS A 44 -18.86 3.42 -26.33
C HIS A 44 -19.26 4.85 -26.70
N SER A 45 -19.60 5.68 -25.71
CA SER A 45 -19.89 7.10 -25.94
C SER A 45 -18.63 7.92 -26.21
N LEU A 46 -17.49 7.55 -25.62
CA LEU A 46 -16.22 8.28 -25.75
C LEU A 46 -15.50 8.00 -27.08
N ILE A 47 -15.61 6.79 -27.62
CA ILE A 47 -14.99 6.40 -28.90
C ILE A 47 -15.86 6.76 -30.12
N ARG A 48 -17.08 7.28 -29.89
CA ARG A 48 -17.99 7.61 -30.98
C ARG A 48 -17.56 8.92 -31.62
N GLN A 49 -17.45 8.91 -32.95
CA GLN A 49 -17.12 10.10 -33.73
C GLN A 49 -18.06 11.26 -33.40
N SER A 50 -17.46 12.44 -33.23
CA SER A 50 -18.13 13.68 -32.88
C SER A 50 -17.69 14.79 -33.85
N PRO A 51 -18.56 15.77 -34.16
CA PRO A 51 -18.17 16.93 -34.96
C PRO A 51 -17.08 17.80 -34.29
N PHE A 52 -16.74 17.53 -33.03
CA PHE A 52 -15.72 18.25 -32.27
C PHE A 52 -14.38 17.49 -32.16
N ASP A 53 -14.21 16.37 -32.87
CA ASP A 53 -13.02 15.52 -32.74
C ASP A 53 -11.72 16.27 -33.06
N ASP A 54 -11.72 17.21 -34.02
CA ASP A 54 -10.54 18.04 -34.35
C ASP A 54 -10.12 18.94 -33.16
N ILE A 55 -11.11 19.47 -32.43
CA ILE A 55 -10.88 20.31 -31.24
C ILE A 55 -10.38 19.43 -30.09
N VAL A 56 -11.00 18.26 -29.90
CA VAL A 56 -10.60 17.28 -28.87
C VAL A 56 -9.18 16.79 -29.12
N GLN A 57 -8.80 16.52 -30.37
CA GLN A 57 -7.44 16.12 -30.75
C GLN A 57 -6.43 17.19 -30.32
N THR A 58 -6.70 18.46 -30.64
CA THR A 58 -5.83 19.59 -30.27
C THR A 58 -5.65 19.69 -28.75
N TYR A 59 -6.72 19.48 -27.98
CA TYR A 59 -6.62 19.48 -26.52
C TYR A 59 -5.85 18.27 -25.99
N LEU A 60 -6.04 17.08 -26.56
CA LEU A 60 -5.32 15.86 -26.16
C LEU A 60 -3.81 15.97 -26.41
N GLU A 61 -3.39 16.61 -27.50
CA GLU A 61 -1.97 16.86 -27.79
C GLU A 61 -1.28 17.71 -26.70
N VAL A 62 -2.03 18.58 -26.01
CA VAL A 62 -1.52 19.36 -24.87
C VAL A 62 -1.65 18.59 -23.55
N LEU A 63 -2.77 17.89 -23.34
CA LEU A 63 -3.08 17.22 -22.08
C LEU A 63 -2.27 15.93 -21.86
N LEU A 64 -2.00 15.16 -22.92
CA LEU A 64 -1.27 13.88 -22.83
C LEU A 64 0.18 14.05 -22.32
N PRO A 65 1.00 15.00 -22.82
CA PRO A 65 2.31 15.29 -22.24
C PRO A 65 2.22 15.73 -20.78
N CYS A 66 1.28 16.61 -20.44
CA CYS A 66 1.10 17.06 -19.06
C CYS A 66 0.77 15.87 -18.14
N LEU A 67 -0.10 14.96 -18.58
CA LEU A 67 -0.44 13.76 -17.83
C LEU A 67 0.74 12.79 -17.73
N GLY A 68 1.53 12.64 -18.79
CA GLY A 68 2.75 11.84 -18.80
C GLY A 68 3.80 12.38 -17.81
N GLU A 69 3.97 13.69 -17.74
CA GLU A 69 4.91 14.33 -16.82
C GLU A 69 4.44 14.24 -15.36
N VAL A 70 3.15 14.47 -15.09
CA VAL A 70 2.56 14.27 -13.76
C VAL A 70 2.70 12.81 -13.31
N SER A 71 2.42 11.87 -14.22
CA SER A 71 2.60 10.44 -13.96
C SER A 71 4.07 10.12 -13.66
N ALA A 72 5.01 10.67 -14.42
CA ALA A 72 6.44 10.48 -14.17
C ALA A 72 6.89 11.04 -12.81
N ARG A 73 6.32 12.18 -12.38
CA ARG A 73 6.59 12.75 -11.05
C ARG A 73 6.01 11.89 -9.93
N ILE A 74 4.77 11.42 -10.06
CA ILE A 74 4.11 10.57 -9.06
C ILE A 74 4.84 9.23 -8.92
N PHE A 75 5.23 8.62 -10.05
CA PHE A 75 5.92 7.34 -10.07
C PHE A 75 7.45 7.47 -10.03
N LYS A 76 8.00 8.65 -9.71
CA LYS A 76 9.44 8.91 -9.70
C LYS A 76 10.23 7.88 -8.88
N GLN A 77 9.67 7.42 -7.77
CA GLN A 77 10.30 6.41 -6.92
C GLN A 77 10.29 5.00 -7.54
N HIS A 78 9.38 4.71 -8.47
CA HIS A 78 9.22 3.41 -9.13
C HIS A 78 9.84 3.34 -10.53
N LEU A 79 10.16 4.49 -11.14
CA LEU A 79 10.83 4.63 -12.44
C LEU A 79 12.34 4.41 -12.34
N PRO A 80 13.04 4.10 -13.44
CA PRO A 80 14.49 3.85 -13.44
C PRO A 80 15.26 5.00 -12.78
N GLY A 81 16.01 4.69 -11.72
CA GLY A 81 16.71 5.65 -10.88
C GLY A 81 15.98 6.06 -9.57
N GLY A 82 14.75 5.58 -9.36
CA GLY A 82 14.01 5.76 -8.11
C GLY A 82 14.39 4.75 -7.02
N GLU A 83 14.22 5.13 -5.75
CA GLU A 83 14.58 4.32 -4.57
C GLU A 83 13.84 2.96 -4.49
N LEU A 84 12.68 2.85 -5.16
CA LEU A 84 11.86 1.64 -5.19
C LEU A 84 11.96 0.90 -6.55
N HIS A 85 12.83 1.36 -7.44
CA HIS A 85 13.10 0.72 -8.73
C HIS A 85 14.05 -0.47 -8.55
N GLY A 86 13.66 -1.64 -9.07
CA GLY A 86 14.46 -2.86 -8.95
C GLY A 86 14.64 -3.41 -7.53
N LEU A 87 13.69 -3.18 -6.62
CA LEU A 87 13.74 -3.80 -5.29
C LEU A 87 13.84 -5.33 -5.41
N ASP A 88 14.86 -5.89 -4.76
CA ASP A 88 15.07 -7.33 -4.69
C ASP A 88 13.81 -8.02 -4.14
N SER A 89 13.48 -9.16 -4.74
CA SER A 89 12.39 -10.06 -4.35
C SER A 89 12.29 -10.28 -2.83
N ASN A 90 13.45 -10.28 -2.15
CA ASN A 90 13.60 -10.42 -0.71
C ASN A 90 13.01 -9.24 0.12
N VAL A 91 13.03 -8.01 -0.41
CA VAL A 91 12.42 -6.83 0.24
C VAL A 91 10.91 -6.80 0.04
N ASN A 92 10.44 -7.28 -1.11
CA ASN A 92 9.01 -7.44 -1.38
C ASN A 92 8.39 -8.50 -0.46
N ASP A 93 9.08 -9.62 -0.23
CA ASP A 93 8.61 -10.64 0.72
C ASP A 93 8.59 -10.16 2.18
N LYS A 94 9.59 -9.37 2.60
CA LYS A 94 9.61 -8.77 3.95
C LYS A 94 8.52 -7.72 4.16
N SER A 95 8.04 -7.07 3.08
CA SER A 95 7.01 -6.04 3.15
C SER A 95 5.58 -6.56 2.93
N LYS A 96 5.40 -7.79 2.42
CA LYS A 96 4.08 -8.44 2.26
C LYS A 96 3.25 -8.50 3.56
N GLY A 97 3.91 -8.49 4.71
CA GLY A 97 3.26 -8.48 6.03
C GLY A 97 2.86 -7.09 6.55
N ARG A 98 3.24 -6.00 5.88
CA ARG A 98 2.99 -4.63 6.36
C ARG A 98 1.73 -4.06 5.69
N HIS A 99 0.91 -3.36 6.47
CA HIS A 99 -0.25 -2.65 5.94
C HIS A 99 0.18 -1.59 4.92
N LYS A 100 -0.45 -1.61 3.74
CA LYS A 100 -0.09 -0.76 2.58
C LYS A 100 -0.54 0.71 2.71
N THR A 101 -1.35 1.03 3.71
CA THR A 101 -1.99 2.35 3.85
C THR A 101 -1.72 2.99 5.21
N SER A 102 -1.69 4.33 5.25
CA SER A 102 -1.52 5.14 6.49
C SER A 102 -2.64 4.96 7.51
N CYS A 103 -3.73 4.29 7.12
CA CYS A 103 -4.88 3.91 7.96
C CYS A 103 -4.50 2.95 9.12
N PHE A 104 -3.23 2.52 9.18
CA PHE A 104 -2.70 1.69 10.26
C PHE A 104 -2.83 2.34 11.64
N ALA A 105 -2.53 3.63 11.76
CA ALA A 105 -2.61 4.33 13.05
C ALA A 105 -4.07 4.42 13.54
N GLU A 106 -5.00 4.79 12.65
CA GLU A 106 -6.44 4.87 12.96
C GLU A 106 -7.01 3.50 13.35
N SER A 107 -6.60 2.44 12.67
CA SER A 107 -6.99 1.06 13.00
C SER A 107 -6.49 0.65 14.39
N ILE A 108 -5.25 0.99 14.76
CA ILE A 108 -4.73 0.72 16.11
C ILE A 108 -5.56 1.44 17.18
N PHE A 109 -5.85 2.74 16.99
CA PHE A 109 -6.65 3.49 17.95
C PHE A 109 -8.08 2.96 18.06
N SER A 110 -8.68 2.56 16.93
CA SER A 110 -10.01 1.94 16.91
C SER A 110 -10.03 0.63 17.68
N GLN A 111 -9.00 -0.22 17.52
CA GLN A 111 -8.88 -1.48 18.27
C GLN A 111 -8.68 -1.23 19.77
N LEU A 112 -7.87 -0.24 20.13
CA LEU A 112 -7.65 0.14 21.52
C LEU A 112 -8.94 0.65 22.17
N ASP A 113 -9.67 1.54 21.49
CA ASP A 113 -10.95 2.07 21.95
C ASP A 113 -11.99 0.94 22.13
N TYR A 114 -12.04 0.00 21.19
CA TYR A 114 -12.87 -1.20 21.32
C TYR A 114 -12.49 -2.04 22.56
N PHE A 115 -11.20 -2.26 22.82
CA PHE A 115 -10.77 -3.01 24.00
C PHE A 115 -11.10 -2.30 25.31
N LEU A 116 -10.97 -0.97 25.36
CA LEU A 116 -11.35 -0.19 26.54
C LEU A 116 -12.85 -0.27 26.82
N LYS A 117 -13.69 -0.29 25.77
CA LYS A 117 -15.15 -0.40 25.88
C LYS A 117 -15.62 -1.82 26.24
N CYS A 118 -15.10 -2.84 25.57
CA CYS A 118 -15.58 -4.22 25.73
C CYS A 118 -14.89 -5.00 26.85
N LYS A 119 -13.68 -4.60 27.25
CA LYS A 119 -12.89 -5.26 28.30
C LYS A 119 -12.28 -4.22 29.26
N PRO A 120 -13.09 -3.54 30.08
CA PRO A 120 -12.61 -2.45 30.95
C PRO A 120 -11.57 -2.92 31.98
N SER A 121 -11.52 -4.22 32.30
CA SER A 121 -10.52 -4.80 33.21
C SER A 121 -9.19 -5.18 32.51
N ILE A 122 -9.04 -4.93 31.21
CA ILE A 122 -7.81 -5.26 30.49
C ILE A 122 -6.68 -4.31 30.91
N THR A 123 -5.50 -4.87 31.19
CA THR A 123 -4.31 -4.04 31.42
C THR A 123 -3.81 -3.48 30.09
N THR A 124 -3.27 -2.26 30.08
CA THR A 124 -2.70 -1.62 28.88
C THR A 124 -1.68 -2.51 28.17
N ILE A 125 -0.79 -3.17 28.91
CA ILE A 125 0.21 -4.12 28.37
C ILE A 125 -0.48 -5.26 27.59
N ALA A 126 -1.58 -5.78 28.10
CA ALA A 126 -2.31 -6.87 27.44
C ALA A 126 -3.03 -6.37 26.17
N ALA A 127 -3.64 -5.18 26.21
CA ALA A 127 -4.27 -4.58 25.04
C ALA A 127 -3.24 -4.34 23.92
N GLU A 128 -2.08 -3.75 24.24
CA GLU A 128 -0.97 -3.54 23.31
C GLU A 128 -0.47 -4.87 22.72
N ALA A 129 -0.31 -5.91 23.57
CA ALA A 129 0.11 -7.23 23.11
C ALA A 129 -0.90 -7.85 22.13
N TYR A 130 -2.20 -7.70 22.36
CA TYR A 130 -3.24 -8.18 21.43
C TYR A 130 -3.17 -7.46 20.08
N ILE A 131 -3.05 -6.13 20.10
CA ILE A 131 -2.94 -5.31 18.89
C ILE A 131 -1.70 -5.71 18.09
N MET A 132 -0.54 -5.84 18.76
CA MET A 132 0.70 -6.30 18.13
C MET A 132 0.57 -7.71 17.55
N PHE A 133 -0.04 -8.63 18.29
CA PHE A 133 -0.20 -10.02 17.85
C PHE A 133 -1.07 -10.12 16.59
N ALA A 134 -2.14 -9.32 16.51
CA ALA A 134 -3.01 -9.26 15.34
C ALA A 134 -2.31 -8.61 14.14
N ASN A 135 -1.71 -7.42 14.33
CA ASN A 135 -1.15 -6.62 13.25
C ASN A 135 0.16 -7.19 12.67
N ASN A 136 0.96 -7.91 13.48
CA ASN A 136 2.19 -8.55 12.99
C ASN A 136 1.96 -9.93 12.37
N ASN A 137 0.69 -10.33 12.16
CA ASN A 137 0.31 -11.67 11.71
C ASN A 137 1.02 -12.79 12.50
N THR A 138 1.18 -12.60 13.81
CA THR A 138 1.96 -13.51 14.66
C THR A 138 1.31 -14.90 14.69
N MET A 139 -0.01 -14.98 14.56
CA MET A 139 -0.72 -16.26 14.43
C MET A 139 -0.37 -16.99 13.13
N GLY A 140 -0.28 -16.29 12.00
CA GLY A 140 0.15 -16.87 10.72
C GLY A 140 1.59 -17.38 10.80
N TRP A 141 2.48 -16.60 11.40
CA TRP A 141 3.87 -17.00 11.65
C TRP A 141 3.97 -18.23 12.57
N LEU A 142 3.18 -18.28 13.65
CA LEU A 142 3.14 -19.43 14.56
C LEU A 142 2.61 -20.69 13.86
N LYS A 143 1.60 -20.58 12.99
CA LYS A 143 1.05 -21.74 12.24
C LYS A 143 2.10 -22.41 11.35
N GLY A 144 3.10 -21.67 10.86
CA GLY A 144 4.20 -22.21 10.07
C GLY A 144 5.28 -22.95 10.86
N LYS A 145 5.15 -23.05 12.20
CA LYS A 145 6.13 -23.70 13.08
C LYS A 145 5.65 -25.06 13.59
N SER A 146 6.60 -25.93 13.96
CA SER A 146 6.29 -27.18 14.66
C SER A 146 5.77 -26.90 16.07
N ASP A 147 5.05 -27.85 16.64
CA ASP A 147 4.47 -27.69 17.99
C ASP A 147 5.54 -27.63 19.10
N GLU A 148 6.69 -28.26 18.86
CA GLU A 148 7.88 -28.19 19.69
C GLU A 148 8.47 -26.78 19.69
N GLU A 149 8.60 -26.16 18.51
CA GLU A 149 9.06 -24.77 18.38
C GLU A 149 8.08 -23.78 19.01
N LYS A 150 6.77 -23.96 18.78
CA LYS A 150 5.73 -23.12 19.41
C LYS A 150 5.84 -23.17 20.93
N SER A 151 5.95 -24.37 21.49
CA SER A 151 6.09 -24.57 22.94
C SER A 151 7.35 -23.92 23.49
N LYS A 152 8.48 -24.01 22.76
CA LYS A 152 9.73 -23.37 23.15
C LYS A 152 9.59 -21.84 23.18
N ILE A 153 9.02 -21.25 22.13
CA ILE A 153 8.81 -19.80 22.01
C ILE A 153 7.89 -19.29 23.12
N ILE A 154 6.78 -19.99 23.41
CA ILE A 154 5.85 -19.59 24.48
C ILE A 154 6.53 -19.67 25.85
N LYS A 155 7.33 -20.71 26.10
CA LYS A 155 8.09 -20.86 27.35
C LYS A 155 9.12 -19.75 27.53
N GLU A 156 9.83 -19.37 26.46
CA GLU A 156 10.78 -18.27 26.49
C GLU A 156 10.07 -16.93 26.73
N ALA A 157 9.02 -16.62 25.97
CA ALA A 157 8.21 -15.41 26.15
C ALA A 157 7.64 -15.29 27.58
N SER A 158 7.23 -16.41 28.19
CA SER A 158 6.72 -16.45 29.56
C SER A 158 7.76 -16.06 30.61
N LYS A 159 9.04 -16.37 30.38
CA LYS A 159 10.14 -15.97 31.28
C LYS A 159 10.35 -14.45 31.23
N ASP A 160 10.19 -13.86 30.05
CA ASP A 160 10.42 -12.43 29.83
C ASP A 160 9.29 -11.54 30.36
N VAL A 161 8.12 -12.09 30.66
CA VAL A 161 6.97 -11.34 31.21
C VAL A 161 7.36 -10.52 32.44
N LYS A 162 8.18 -11.08 33.35
CA LYS A 162 8.62 -10.36 34.55
C LYS A 162 9.45 -9.13 34.20
N THR A 163 10.35 -9.27 33.23
CA THR A 163 11.22 -8.20 32.73
C THR A 163 10.40 -7.11 32.04
N VAL A 164 9.45 -7.50 31.19
CA VAL A 164 8.55 -6.57 30.48
C VAL A 164 7.71 -5.77 31.48
N ARG A 165 7.12 -6.42 32.48
CA ARG A 165 6.35 -5.72 33.54
C ARG A 165 7.21 -4.76 34.35
N LYS A 166 8.46 -5.13 34.66
CA LYS A 166 9.39 -4.26 35.38
C LYS A 166 9.73 -3.02 34.56
N LYS A 167 10.03 -3.18 33.27
CA LYS A 167 10.28 -2.05 32.35
C LYS A 167 9.07 -1.13 32.26
N PHE A 168 7.87 -1.68 32.07
CA PHE A 168 6.65 -0.87 32.00
C PHE A 168 6.43 -0.02 33.27
N LYS A 169 6.61 -0.60 34.46
CA LYS A 169 6.51 0.17 35.72
C LYS A 169 7.56 1.27 35.83
N SER A 170 8.79 1.00 35.39
CA SER A 170 9.86 1.99 35.37
C SER A 170 9.54 3.17 34.45
N SER A 171 9.08 2.88 33.23
CA SER A 171 8.68 3.92 32.27
C SER A 171 7.46 4.71 32.75
N GLN A 172 6.50 4.06 33.40
CA GLN A 172 5.35 4.74 34.01
C GLN A 172 5.79 5.70 35.12
N ALA A 173 6.72 5.29 35.97
CA ALA A 173 7.27 6.13 37.03
C ALA A 173 8.01 7.34 36.43
N GLU A 174 8.84 7.13 35.42
CA GLU A 174 9.56 8.20 34.71
C GLU A 174 8.61 9.23 34.06
N ILE A 175 7.54 8.77 33.39
CA ILE A 175 6.52 9.66 32.82
C ILE A 175 5.81 10.47 33.90
N MET A 176 5.56 9.88 35.07
CA MET A 176 4.95 10.61 36.18
C MET A 176 5.90 11.65 36.77
N THR A 177 7.20 11.35 36.88
CA THR A 177 8.21 12.31 37.34
C THR A 177 8.39 13.48 36.38
N ASN A 178 8.39 13.23 35.06
CA ASN A 178 8.54 14.26 34.03
C ASN A 178 7.28 15.12 33.80
N ARG A 179 6.16 14.78 34.43
CA ARG A 179 4.89 15.53 34.35
C ARG A 179 4.64 16.43 35.57
N MET A 180 5.42 16.28 36.65
CA MET A 180 5.46 17.22 37.78
C MET A 180 6.48 18.31 37.52
#